data_AF-A0A6J1PAE9-F1
#
_entry.id   AF-A0A6J1PAE9-F1
#
_cell.length_a   1.000
_cell.length_b   1.000
_cell.length_c   1.000
_cell.angle_alpha   90.00
_cell.angle_beta   90.00
_cell.angle_gamma   90.00
#
_symmetry.space_group_name_H-M   'P 1'
#
loop_
_entity.id
_entity.type
_entity.pdbx_description
1 polymer ?
#
loop_
_entity_poly.entity_id
_entity_poly.type
_entity_poly.pdbx_seq_one_letter_code
_entity_poly.pdbx_strand_id
1 'polypeptide(L)'
;MDAMFDICYLSPDGNNVEPDDIPKTKDNVWILGKKYSAIQDLDRIRRDISSIIWCTYRKGFVPIGDEGLTSDKGWGCMLRCGQMVLGVALVRVHLSSDWVWTPETRDPTYLKIVQRFEERKQAPYSIHQVALMGACEGKDVGQWFGPNTVAQVLKKLVVYDKWSSLVIHVALDNTVVKEDILKQCIVNNDRGDTSDTPDNLIVSDWMPLLLIVPLRLGLSEINPVYVDGIKTCFELSQSIGVIGGKPNQALYLIGCVGDEVIYLDPHTTQRSGLVENKLSDEQKEMDCTYHCKYASRIPMLSMDPSVAVCFLCRTRSDFDELCKTIETKLMKESQPLFEICDKRPAHWGPCTNDIDLQNTTLFTEFEEVDRQFDDSDDEFEIL
;
A
#
# COMPACT_ATOMS: atom_id res chain seq x y z
N MET A 1 -15.89 -5.57 28.92
CA MET A 1 -17.00 -6.43 28.46
C MET A 1 -16.57 -6.79 27.05
N ASP A 2 -15.71 -7.79 27.00
CA ASP A 2 -14.70 -7.93 25.95
C ASP A 2 -15.24 -8.92 24.93
N ALA A 3 -15.41 -8.47 23.69
CA ALA A 3 -15.70 -9.35 22.57
C ALA A 3 -14.43 -10.10 22.22
N MET A 4 -14.27 -11.25 22.87
CA MET A 4 -13.29 -12.29 22.56
C MET A 4 -13.65 -12.86 21.18
N PHE A 5 -12.97 -12.39 20.14
CA PHE A 5 -12.95 -13.10 18.86
C PHE A 5 -12.07 -14.33 19.05
N ASP A 6 -12.71 -15.47 19.28
CA ASP A 6 -12.05 -16.78 19.32
C ASP A 6 -11.44 -17.08 17.95
N ILE A 7 -10.13 -16.91 17.85
CA ILE A 7 -9.31 -17.39 16.74
C ILE A 7 -8.91 -18.83 17.07
N CYS A 8 -9.63 -19.79 16.49
CA CYS A 8 -9.27 -21.20 16.58
C CYS A 8 -7.99 -21.49 15.79
N TYR A 9 -6.88 -21.75 16.48
CA TYR A 9 -5.79 -22.55 15.91
C TYR A 9 -5.33 -23.65 16.87
N LEU A 10 -5.47 -24.88 16.38
CA LEU A 10 -4.70 -26.09 16.67
C LEU A 10 -4.96 -26.80 18.01
N SER A 11 -5.94 -27.70 18.01
CA SER A 11 -5.84 -28.96 18.74
C SER A 11 -5.24 -30.05 17.82
N PRO A 12 -4.36 -30.96 18.31
CA PRO A 12 -3.72 -31.99 17.47
C PRO A 12 -4.63 -33.19 17.14
N ASP A 13 -5.94 -33.08 17.37
CA ASP A 13 -6.88 -34.19 17.22
C ASP A 13 -7.78 -34.01 16.00
N GLY A 14 -7.48 -34.79 14.96
CA GLY A 14 -8.44 -35.41 14.04
C GLY A 14 -9.69 -34.63 13.63
N ASN A 15 -9.53 -33.61 12.79
CA ASN A 15 -10.41 -33.32 11.66
C ASN A 15 -9.68 -32.34 10.73
N ASN A 16 -9.35 -32.76 9.50
CA ASN A 16 -8.92 -31.86 8.42
C ASN A 16 -10.13 -30.98 8.01
N VAL A 17 -10.51 -30.02 8.85
CA VAL A 17 -11.50 -29.02 8.49
C VAL A 17 -10.82 -28.07 7.52
N GLU A 18 -11.34 -28.02 6.29
CA GLU A 18 -10.89 -27.05 5.30
C GLU A 18 -11.08 -25.64 5.87
N PRO A 19 -10.06 -24.77 5.84
CA PRO A 19 -10.18 -23.41 6.36
C PRO A 19 -11.26 -22.64 5.59
N ASP A 20 -12.05 -21.83 6.28
CA ASP A 20 -13.12 -21.00 5.71
C ASP A 20 -12.56 -19.70 5.08
N ASP A 21 -11.49 -19.83 4.27
CA ASP A 21 -10.79 -18.70 3.66
C ASP A 21 -11.49 -18.19 2.40
N ILE A 22 -11.89 -19.10 1.50
CA ILE A 22 -12.59 -18.77 0.24
C ILE A 22 -13.93 -19.52 0.18
N PRO A 23 -15.06 -18.81 -0.05
CA PRO A 23 -16.37 -19.44 -0.04
C PRO A 23 -16.57 -20.28 -1.29
N LYS A 24 -17.25 -21.43 -1.14
CA LYS A 24 -17.67 -22.28 -2.27
C LYS A 24 -18.90 -21.68 -2.96
N THR A 25 -18.69 -20.63 -3.76
CA THR A 25 -19.73 -19.93 -4.53
C THR A 25 -19.49 -20.04 -6.04
N LYS A 26 -20.50 -19.65 -6.84
CA LYS A 26 -20.37 -19.45 -8.29
C LYS A 26 -19.85 -18.06 -8.64
N ASP A 27 -19.80 -17.15 -7.68
CA ASP A 27 -19.26 -15.81 -7.88
C ASP A 27 -17.76 -15.88 -8.18
N ASN A 28 -17.28 -14.92 -8.97
CA ASN A 28 -15.85 -14.82 -9.24
C ASN A 28 -15.15 -14.26 -8.00
N VAL A 29 -13.96 -14.78 -7.74
CA VAL A 29 -13.04 -14.22 -6.76
C VAL A 29 -12.11 -13.28 -7.50
N TRP A 30 -11.97 -12.06 -7.01
CA TRP A 30 -11.02 -11.08 -7.52
C TRP A 30 -9.95 -10.86 -6.47
N ILE A 31 -8.68 -11.01 -6.84
CA ILE A 31 -7.52 -10.69 -5.99
C ILE A 31 -6.59 -9.77 -6.77
N LEU A 32 -6.45 -8.53 -6.33
CA LEU A 32 -5.57 -7.50 -6.89
C LEU A 32 -5.64 -7.42 -8.44
N GLY A 33 -6.86 -7.34 -8.99
CA GLY A 33 -7.10 -7.25 -10.43
C GLY A 33 -7.14 -8.57 -11.20
N LYS A 34 -6.85 -9.71 -10.55
CA LYS A 34 -6.91 -11.04 -11.16
C LYS A 34 -8.23 -11.73 -10.83
N LYS A 35 -8.83 -12.35 -11.84
CA LYS A 35 -10.10 -13.07 -11.75
C LYS A 35 -9.87 -14.58 -11.59
N TYR A 36 -10.62 -15.20 -10.69
CA TYR A 36 -10.58 -16.64 -10.41
C TYR A 36 -11.98 -17.22 -10.25
N SER A 37 -12.09 -18.52 -10.50
CA SER A 37 -13.24 -19.34 -10.11
C SER A 37 -13.05 -19.86 -8.69
N ALA A 38 -13.97 -19.53 -7.77
CA ALA A 38 -13.87 -19.96 -6.36
C ALA A 38 -13.78 -21.49 -6.20
N ILE A 39 -14.35 -22.25 -7.14
CA ILE A 39 -14.42 -23.72 -7.09
C ILE A 39 -13.22 -24.36 -7.80
N GLN A 40 -12.80 -23.82 -8.95
CA GLN A 40 -11.80 -24.46 -9.81
C GLN A 40 -10.37 -24.01 -9.49
N ASP A 41 -10.21 -22.77 -9.01
CA ASP A 41 -8.90 -22.12 -8.87
C ASP A 41 -8.45 -22.00 -7.41
N LEU A 42 -9.04 -22.75 -6.47
CA LEU A 42 -8.79 -22.59 -5.02
C LEU A 42 -7.30 -22.63 -4.65
N ASP A 43 -6.54 -23.61 -5.17
CA ASP A 43 -5.10 -23.72 -4.92
C ASP A 43 -4.31 -22.56 -5.52
N ARG A 44 -4.78 -22.00 -6.64
CA ARG A 44 -4.16 -20.85 -7.29
C ARG A 44 -4.46 -19.57 -6.50
N ILE A 45 -5.68 -19.40 -6.00
CA ILE A 45 -6.08 -18.29 -5.14
C ILE A 45 -5.21 -18.29 -3.87
N ARG A 46 -5.13 -19.41 -3.16
CA ARG A 46 -4.32 -19.55 -1.94
C ARG A 46 -2.84 -19.26 -2.20
N ARG A 47 -2.30 -19.74 -3.33
CA ARG A 47 -0.92 -19.50 -3.73
C ARG A 47 -0.65 -18.02 -3.99
N ASP A 48 -1.52 -17.35 -4.75
CA ASP A 48 -1.36 -15.94 -5.09
C ASP A 48 -1.53 -15.06 -3.83
N ILE A 49 -2.46 -15.39 -2.93
CA ILE A 49 -2.59 -14.75 -1.61
C ILE A 49 -1.32 -14.94 -0.78
N SER A 50 -0.81 -16.17 -0.69
CA SER A 50 0.42 -16.46 0.08
C SER A 50 1.67 -15.80 -0.49
N SER A 51 1.64 -15.37 -1.76
CA SER A 51 2.75 -14.66 -2.40
C SER A 51 2.76 -13.16 -2.08
N ILE A 52 1.70 -12.63 -1.47
CA ILE A 52 1.65 -11.24 -1.02
C ILE A 52 2.54 -11.09 0.22
N ILE A 53 3.43 -10.09 0.20
CA ILE A 53 4.23 -9.72 1.36
C ILE A 53 3.28 -9.24 2.46
N TRP A 54 3.25 -9.98 3.57
CA TRP A 54 2.41 -9.78 4.73
C TRP A 54 3.22 -9.16 5.88
N CYS A 55 3.00 -7.87 6.12
CA CYS A 55 3.62 -7.16 7.24
C CYS A 55 2.65 -7.16 8.42
N THR A 56 3.12 -7.63 9.58
CA THR A 56 2.35 -7.66 10.83
C THR A 56 3.07 -6.89 11.91
N TYR A 57 2.43 -6.73 13.07
CA TYR A 57 3.13 -6.28 14.27
C TYR A 57 4.40 -7.09 14.52
N ARG A 58 5.47 -6.39 14.92
CA ARG A 58 6.74 -6.97 15.35
C ARG A 58 7.09 -6.53 16.75
N LYS A 59 7.91 -7.34 17.43
CA LYS A 59 8.48 -7.03 18.75
C LYS A 59 9.95 -7.43 18.82
N GLY A 60 10.69 -6.74 19.68
CA GLY A 60 12.11 -6.98 19.92
C GLY A 60 13.03 -6.27 18.93
N PHE A 61 12.51 -5.30 18.16
CA PHE A 61 13.34 -4.45 17.32
C PHE A 61 14.02 -3.36 18.16
N VAL A 62 15.04 -2.72 17.60
CA VAL A 62 15.76 -1.61 18.25
C VAL A 62 14.81 -0.45 18.57
N PRO A 63 14.93 0.21 19.74
CA PRO A 63 14.02 1.27 20.17
C PRO A 63 13.79 2.40 19.15
N ILE A 64 12.57 2.92 19.09
CA ILE A 64 12.10 3.99 18.19
C ILE A 64 11.50 5.13 19.00
N GLY A 65 11.80 6.37 18.60
CA GLY A 65 11.32 7.58 19.28
C GLY A 65 11.87 7.74 20.69
N ASP A 66 11.49 8.85 21.33
CA ASP A 66 11.98 9.20 22.67
C ASP A 66 11.45 8.26 23.75
N GLU A 67 10.25 7.70 23.55
CA GLU A 67 9.67 6.68 24.42
C GLU A 67 10.37 5.32 24.34
N GLY A 68 11.23 5.11 23.33
CA GLY A 68 12.00 3.88 23.18
C GLY A 68 11.16 2.65 22.89
N LEU A 69 10.10 2.78 22.07
CA LEU A 69 9.21 1.68 21.73
C LEU A 69 9.97 0.55 20.99
N THR A 70 9.78 -0.69 21.43
CA THR A 70 10.41 -1.91 20.85
C THR A 70 9.41 -2.88 20.23
N SER A 71 8.16 -2.44 20.10
CA SER A 71 7.05 -3.16 19.49
C SER A 71 6.05 -2.17 18.91
N ASP A 72 5.50 -2.48 17.74
CA ASP A 72 4.46 -1.66 17.10
C ASP A 72 3.03 -2.15 17.34
N LYS A 73 2.90 -3.21 18.15
CA LYS A 73 1.60 -3.72 18.61
C LYS A 73 0.77 -2.60 19.24
N GLY A 74 -0.43 -2.40 18.69
CA GLY A 74 -1.43 -1.47 19.23
C GLY A 74 -1.43 -0.09 18.59
N TRP A 75 -0.48 0.22 17.71
CA TRP A 75 -0.42 1.52 17.02
C TRP A 75 0.03 1.43 15.54
N GLY A 76 0.85 0.43 15.19
CA GLY A 76 1.47 0.32 13.87
C GLY A 76 0.59 -0.24 12.74
N CYS A 77 -0.68 -0.60 12.96
CA CYS A 77 -1.42 -1.42 11.99
C CYS A 77 -1.57 -0.74 10.61
N MET A 78 -1.87 0.56 10.57
CA MET A 78 -1.95 1.28 9.30
C MET A 78 -0.59 1.40 8.61
N LEU A 79 0.50 1.53 9.37
CA LEU A 79 1.86 1.53 8.83
C LEU A 79 2.16 0.18 8.16
N ARG A 80 1.76 -0.92 8.79
CA ARG A 80 1.86 -2.28 8.21
C ARG A 80 1.01 -2.43 6.94
N CYS A 81 -0.20 -1.89 6.91
CA CYS A 81 -1.02 -1.86 5.70
C CYS A 81 -0.33 -1.10 4.55
N GLY A 82 0.25 0.06 4.84
CA GLY A 82 1.06 0.81 3.87
C GLY A 82 2.27 0.03 3.36
N GLN A 83 3.00 -0.66 4.25
CA GLN A 83 4.11 -1.55 3.88
C GLN A 83 3.65 -2.67 2.93
N MET A 84 2.49 -3.28 3.17
CA MET A 84 1.96 -4.33 2.29
C MET A 84 1.59 -3.81 0.90
N VAL A 85 0.97 -2.63 0.80
CA VAL A 85 0.68 -1.96 -0.49
C VAL A 85 1.98 -1.72 -1.26
N LEU A 86 2.99 -1.15 -0.60
CA LEU A 86 4.28 -0.89 -1.23
C LEU A 86 5.00 -2.19 -1.60
N GLY A 87 4.90 -3.23 -0.77
CA GLY A 87 5.44 -4.56 -1.03
C GLY A 87 4.88 -5.16 -2.32
N VAL A 88 3.55 -5.11 -2.50
CA VAL A 88 2.90 -5.55 -3.75
C VAL A 88 3.36 -4.71 -4.94
N ALA A 89 3.47 -3.39 -4.79
CA ALA A 89 3.97 -2.52 -5.85
C ALA A 89 5.39 -2.90 -6.29
N LEU A 90 6.31 -3.08 -5.33
CA LEU A 90 7.71 -3.44 -5.61
C LEU A 90 7.83 -4.83 -6.26
N VAL A 91 7.05 -5.82 -5.82
CA VAL A 91 7.02 -7.15 -6.46
C VAL A 91 6.59 -7.03 -7.92
N ARG A 92 5.53 -6.28 -8.22
CA ARG A 92 5.03 -6.12 -9.59
C ARG A 92 5.98 -5.35 -10.50
N VAL A 93 6.70 -4.36 -9.95
CA VAL A 93 7.68 -3.55 -10.68
C VAL A 93 8.95 -4.34 -10.98
N HIS A 94 9.53 -5.01 -9.98
CA HIS A 94 10.87 -5.60 -10.09
C HIS A 94 10.88 -7.10 -10.43
N LEU A 95 9.77 -7.80 -10.24
CA LEU A 95 9.62 -9.22 -10.59
C LEU A 95 8.59 -9.38 -11.71
N SER A 96 7.32 -9.61 -11.36
CA SER A 96 6.19 -9.60 -12.29
C SER A 96 4.86 -9.64 -11.53
N SER A 97 3.76 -9.42 -12.24
CA SER A 97 2.40 -9.62 -11.71
C SER A 97 2.07 -11.07 -11.41
N ASP A 98 2.74 -12.02 -12.05
CA ASP A 98 2.52 -13.47 -11.92
C ASP A 98 3.59 -14.18 -11.09
N TRP A 99 4.44 -13.40 -10.42
CA TRP A 99 5.43 -13.95 -9.51
C TRP A 99 4.74 -14.64 -8.33
N VAL A 100 5.33 -15.76 -7.92
CA VAL A 100 4.82 -16.61 -6.84
C VAL A 100 5.95 -16.89 -5.87
N TRP A 101 5.61 -16.85 -4.58
CA TRP A 101 6.51 -17.22 -3.49
C TRP A 101 6.37 -18.71 -3.13
N THR A 102 7.49 -19.33 -2.78
CA THR A 102 7.53 -20.55 -1.97
C THR A 102 8.58 -20.40 -0.87
N PRO A 103 8.55 -21.22 0.19
CA PRO A 103 9.57 -21.18 1.25
C PRO A 103 11.01 -21.29 0.72
N GLU A 104 11.20 -21.98 -0.41
CA GLU A 104 12.47 -22.20 -1.10
C GLU A 104 12.93 -21.01 -1.96
N THR A 105 12.07 -20.02 -2.19
CA THR A 105 12.41 -18.86 -3.03
C THR A 105 13.61 -18.10 -2.46
N ARG A 106 14.66 -17.97 -3.29
CA ARG A 106 15.91 -17.25 -2.99
C ARG A 106 16.28 -16.25 -4.08
N ASP A 107 15.30 -15.80 -4.86
CA ASP A 107 15.52 -14.80 -5.89
C ASP A 107 16.14 -13.54 -5.25
N PRO A 108 17.31 -13.06 -5.73
CA PRO A 108 18.00 -11.92 -5.12
C PRO A 108 17.18 -10.64 -5.14
N THR A 109 16.37 -10.42 -6.17
CA THR A 109 15.49 -9.26 -6.29
C THR A 109 14.37 -9.35 -5.25
N TYR A 110 13.75 -10.51 -5.09
CA TYR A 110 12.76 -10.75 -4.02
C TYR A 110 13.34 -10.48 -2.63
N LEU A 111 14.50 -11.07 -2.31
CA LEU A 111 15.15 -10.88 -1.01
C LEU A 111 15.43 -9.39 -0.76
N LYS A 112 15.87 -8.66 -1.80
CA LYS A 112 16.09 -7.22 -1.73
C LYS A 112 14.81 -6.42 -1.48
N ILE A 113 13.64 -6.90 -1.93
CA ILE A 113 12.35 -6.28 -1.62
C ILE A 113 12.03 -6.48 -0.14
N VAL A 114 12.05 -7.72 0.34
CA VAL A 114 11.70 -8.04 1.74
C VAL A 114 12.63 -7.32 2.73
N GLN A 115 13.93 -7.27 2.45
CA GLN A 115 14.92 -6.59 3.27
C GLN A 115 14.64 -5.09 3.49
N ARG A 116 13.82 -4.46 2.64
CA ARG A 116 13.44 -3.05 2.81
C ARG A 116 12.38 -2.81 3.87
N PHE A 117 11.65 -3.86 4.25
CA PHE A 117 10.60 -3.84 5.25
C PHE A 117 11.06 -4.42 6.59
N GLU A 118 12.28 -4.98 6.67
CA GLU A 118 12.85 -5.46 7.92
C GLU A 118 12.91 -4.36 8.98
N GLU A 119 12.77 -4.74 10.26
CA GLU A 119 12.68 -3.82 11.40
C GLU A 119 14.04 -3.21 11.81
N ARG A 120 14.73 -2.60 10.83
CA ARG A 120 16.05 -1.97 10.97
C ARG A 120 15.99 -0.53 10.49
N LYS A 121 16.69 0.37 11.18
CA LYS A 121 16.80 1.78 10.78
C LYS A 121 17.37 1.96 9.36
N GLN A 122 18.21 1.04 8.88
CA GLN A 122 18.80 1.09 7.54
C GLN A 122 17.84 0.65 6.43
N ALA A 123 16.77 -0.07 6.75
CA ALA A 123 15.79 -0.51 5.78
C ALA A 123 14.81 0.65 5.48
N PRO A 124 14.68 1.08 4.21
CA PRO A 124 14.03 2.36 3.85
C PRO A 124 12.54 2.40 4.17
N TYR A 125 11.87 1.25 4.24
CA TYR A 125 10.45 1.14 4.53
C TYR A 125 10.18 0.38 5.83
N SER A 126 11.18 0.29 6.71
CA SER A 126 11.03 -0.28 8.06
C SER A 126 9.99 0.49 8.89
N ILE A 127 9.48 -0.12 9.96
CA ILE A 127 8.60 0.58 10.88
C ILE A 127 9.27 1.83 11.47
N HIS A 128 10.59 1.81 11.64
CA HIS A 128 11.40 2.95 12.07
C HIS A 128 11.25 4.13 11.12
N GLN A 129 11.51 3.90 9.84
CA GLN A 129 11.48 4.96 8.84
C GLN A 129 10.06 5.50 8.63
N VAL A 130 9.06 4.62 8.61
CA VAL A 130 7.65 5.03 8.47
C VAL A 130 7.18 5.84 9.68
N ALA A 131 7.49 5.40 10.90
CA ALA A 131 7.09 6.12 12.12
C ALA A 131 7.81 7.47 12.27
N LEU A 132 9.13 7.51 12.03
CA LEU A 132 9.92 8.74 12.15
C LEU A 132 9.56 9.77 11.06
N MET A 133 9.30 9.32 9.84
CA MET A 133 8.81 10.22 8.79
C MET A 133 7.42 10.76 9.14
N GLY A 134 6.54 9.95 9.73
CA GLY A 134 5.25 10.44 10.21
C GLY A 134 5.35 11.45 11.37
N ALA A 135 6.35 11.30 12.26
CA ALA A 135 6.62 12.31 13.28
C ALA A 135 6.96 13.68 12.68
N CYS A 136 7.63 13.69 11.52
CA CYS A 136 7.91 14.92 10.78
C CYS A 136 6.65 15.53 10.13
N GLU A 137 5.56 14.74 10.00
CA GLU A 137 4.23 15.18 9.57
C GLU A 137 3.29 15.46 10.75
N GLY A 138 3.81 15.66 11.96
CA GLY A 138 3.01 15.93 13.16
C GLY A 138 2.31 14.70 13.76
N LYS A 139 2.80 13.49 13.48
CA LYS A 139 2.32 12.23 14.10
C LYS A 139 3.40 11.56 14.91
N ASP A 140 3.40 11.81 16.22
CA ASP A 140 4.38 11.23 17.13
C ASP A 140 4.48 9.70 16.99
N VAL A 141 5.69 9.19 17.22
CA VAL A 141 5.93 7.74 17.24
C VAL A 141 5.02 7.10 18.29
N GLY A 142 4.24 6.10 17.89
CA GLY A 142 3.23 5.49 18.76
C GLY A 142 1.79 5.93 18.46
N GLN A 143 1.59 6.98 17.65
CA GLN A 143 0.25 7.39 17.22
C GLN A 143 -0.22 6.58 16.00
N TRP A 144 -1.54 6.40 15.92
CA TRP A 144 -2.19 5.74 14.79
C TRP A 144 -2.28 6.66 13.56
N PHE A 145 -2.05 6.12 12.37
CA PHE A 145 -2.16 6.84 11.09
C PHE A 145 -3.47 6.52 10.39
N GLY A 146 -4.06 7.52 9.73
CA GLY A 146 -5.09 7.29 8.72
C GLY A 146 -4.49 6.88 7.36
N PRO A 147 -5.32 6.40 6.41
CA PRO A 147 -4.86 6.02 5.07
C PRO A 147 -4.11 7.13 4.32
N ASN A 148 -4.57 8.38 4.42
CA ASN A 148 -3.88 9.53 3.79
C ASN A 148 -2.48 9.74 4.39
N THR A 149 -2.36 9.76 5.73
CA THR A 149 -1.08 10.00 6.41
C THR A 149 -0.02 8.98 5.99
N VAL A 150 -0.35 7.68 6.01
CA VAL A 150 0.62 6.65 5.60
C VAL A 150 0.98 6.79 4.10
N ALA A 151 0.03 7.19 3.24
CA ALA A 151 0.30 7.41 1.83
C ALA A 151 1.30 8.57 1.60
N GLN A 152 1.13 9.69 2.32
CA GLN A 152 2.06 10.82 2.25
C GLN A 152 3.45 10.45 2.78
N VAL A 153 3.52 9.71 3.90
CA VAL A 153 4.78 9.20 4.45
C VAL A 153 5.51 8.32 3.45
N LEU A 154 4.83 7.35 2.82
CA LEU A 154 5.44 6.49 1.82
C LEU A 154 5.92 7.29 0.59
N LYS A 155 5.15 8.29 0.16
CA LYS A 155 5.53 9.21 -0.91
C LYS A 155 6.81 9.98 -0.60
N LYS A 156 7.05 10.38 0.65
CA LYS A 156 8.32 11.01 1.06
C LYS A 156 9.46 9.99 1.13
N LEU A 157 9.22 8.80 1.67
CA LEU A 157 10.24 7.75 1.82
C LEU A 157 10.76 7.21 0.49
N VAL A 158 9.90 7.03 -0.52
CA VAL A 158 10.29 6.43 -1.81
C VAL A 158 11.37 7.25 -2.55
N VAL A 159 11.43 8.56 -2.30
CA VAL A 159 12.43 9.47 -2.89
C VAL A 159 13.87 9.09 -2.48
N TYR A 160 14.04 8.57 -1.26
CA TYR A 160 15.34 8.21 -0.71
C TYR A 160 15.85 6.85 -1.20
N ASP A 161 14.98 5.99 -1.73
CA ASP A 161 15.34 4.66 -2.23
C ASP A 161 15.31 4.60 -3.76
N LYS A 162 16.40 5.08 -4.37
CA LYS A 162 16.56 5.12 -5.82
C LYS A 162 16.38 3.76 -6.51
N TRP A 163 16.69 2.66 -5.82
CA TRP A 163 16.53 1.33 -6.41
C TRP A 163 15.05 0.96 -6.58
N SER A 164 14.15 1.43 -5.72
CA SER A 164 12.72 1.17 -5.87
C SER A 164 12.18 1.73 -7.18
N SER A 165 12.75 2.85 -7.68
CA SER A 165 12.43 3.46 -8.97
C SER A 165 10.92 3.53 -9.21
N LEU A 166 10.21 4.11 -8.23
CA LEU A 166 8.75 4.19 -8.17
C LEU A 166 8.35 5.62 -7.83
N VAL A 167 7.35 6.15 -8.53
CA VAL A 167 6.67 7.40 -8.20
C VAL A 167 5.42 7.07 -7.39
N ILE A 168 5.23 7.70 -6.24
CA ILE A 168 3.98 7.61 -5.48
C ILE A 168 3.22 8.93 -5.63
N HIS A 169 2.02 8.86 -6.18
CA HIS A 169 1.11 10.00 -6.28
C HIS A 169 -0.07 9.78 -5.34
N VAL A 170 -0.32 10.74 -4.45
CA VAL A 170 -1.49 10.74 -3.58
C VAL A 170 -2.47 11.77 -4.12
N ALA A 171 -3.62 11.30 -4.63
CA ALA A 171 -4.69 12.18 -5.06
C ALA A 171 -5.34 12.86 -3.84
N LEU A 172 -5.70 14.12 -3.99
CA LEU A 172 -6.39 14.90 -2.95
C LEU A 172 -7.79 15.26 -3.44
N ASP A 173 -8.69 15.56 -2.51
CA ASP A 173 -10.04 16.04 -2.78
C ASP A 173 -10.82 15.16 -3.78
N ASN A 174 -10.65 13.84 -3.65
CA ASN A 174 -11.28 12.82 -4.51
C ASN A 174 -11.08 13.09 -6.02
N THR A 175 -9.98 13.74 -6.42
CA THR A 175 -9.73 14.10 -7.82
C THR A 175 -8.31 13.71 -8.24
N VAL A 176 -8.22 12.95 -9.33
CA VAL A 176 -6.96 12.56 -9.96
C VAL A 176 -6.66 13.52 -11.11
N VAL A 177 -5.56 14.27 -11.01
CA VAL A 177 -5.12 15.24 -12.03
C VAL A 177 -4.11 14.58 -12.96
N LYS A 178 -4.49 14.31 -14.22
CA LYS A 178 -3.60 13.61 -15.18
C LYS A 178 -2.31 14.37 -15.46
N GLU A 179 -2.39 15.69 -15.61
CA GLU A 179 -1.22 16.54 -15.87
C GLU A 179 -0.16 16.45 -14.76
N ASP A 180 -0.58 16.42 -13.49
CA ASP A 180 0.34 16.37 -12.35
C ASP A 180 1.08 15.01 -12.31
N ILE A 181 0.36 13.92 -12.62
CA ILE A 181 0.94 12.58 -12.73
C ILE A 181 1.90 12.48 -13.92
N LEU A 182 1.49 13.00 -15.08
CA LEU A 182 2.31 13.07 -16.29
C LEU A 182 3.67 13.73 -16.02
N LYS A 183 3.67 14.87 -15.33
CA LYS A 183 4.88 15.60 -14.96
C LYS A 183 5.80 14.82 -14.02
N GLN A 184 5.25 13.99 -13.14
CA GLN A 184 6.03 13.21 -12.17
C GLN A 184 6.60 11.92 -12.78
N CYS A 185 5.87 11.29 -13.69
CA CYS A 185 6.23 9.98 -14.24
C CYS A 185 7.06 10.06 -15.52
N ILE A 186 6.96 11.15 -16.30
CA ILE A 186 7.76 11.33 -17.51
C ILE A 186 9.16 11.81 -17.14
N VAL A 187 10.15 10.98 -17.42
CA VAL A 187 11.57 11.33 -17.29
C VAL A 187 12.11 11.62 -18.68
N ASN A 188 12.62 12.84 -18.86
CA ASN A 188 13.36 13.19 -20.06
C ASN A 188 14.76 12.59 -19.93
N ASN A 189 15.02 11.53 -20.69
CA ASN A 189 16.38 11.07 -20.90
C ASN A 189 17.10 12.09 -21.79
N ASP A 190 17.72 13.09 -21.16
CA ASP A 190 18.76 13.89 -21.79
C ASP A 190 20.01 13.02 -21.89
N ARG A 191 19.93 11.93 -22.66
CA ARG A 191 21.12 11.22 -23.13
C ARG A 191 21.81 12.23 -24.03
N GLY A 192 22.81 12.92 -23.49
CA GLY A 192 23.67 13.87 -24.18
C GLY A 192 24.50 13.23 -25.28
N ASP A 193 23.85 12.52 -26.20
CA ASP A 193 24.42 12.06 -27.44
C ASP A 193 24.27 13.23 -28.42
N THR A 194 25.27 14.11 -28.42
CA THR A 194 25.45 15.20 -29.40
C THR A 194 25.75 14.63 -30.79
N SER A 195 24.84 13.83 -31.32
CA SER A 195 24.83 13.43 -32.71
C SER A 195 23.70 14.19 -33.39
N ASP A 196 24.09 15.18 -34.20
CA ASP A 196 23.22 16.00 -35.05
C ASP A 196 22.48 15.11 -36.07
N THR A 197 21.44 14.41 -35.62
CA THR A 197 20.48 13.75 -36.50
C THR A 197 19.14 14.49 -36.42
N PRO A 198 18.46 14.79 -37.54
CA PRO A 198 17.29 15.69 -37.56
C PRO A 198 16.02 15.10 -36.91
N ASP A 199 16.09 13.88 -36.37
CA ASP A 199 14.98 13.19 -35.73
C ASP A 199 15.37 12.80 -34.29
N ASN A 200 15.60 13.80 -33.44
CA ASN A 200 15.68 13.60 -31.99
C ASN A 200 14.28 13.29 -31.45
N LEU A 201 13.81 12.05 -31.67
CA LEU A 201 12.73 11.47 -30.89
C LEU A 201 13.22 11.35 -29.45
N ILE A 202 12.91 12.36 -28.63
CA ILE A 202 13.05 12.28 -27.18
C ILE A 202 12.23 11.06 -26.75
N VAL A 203 12.90 9.95 -26.45
CA VAL A 203 12.24 8.79 -25.84
C VAL A 203 12.03 9.17 -24.38
N SER A 204 10.82 9.64 -24.08
CA SER A 204 10.37 9.85 -22.71
C SER A 204 10.21 8.50 -22.02
N ASP A 205 11.00 8.23 -20.99
CA ASP A 205 10.84 7.03 -20.17
C ASP A 205 9.74 7.27 -19.13
N TRP A 206 8.95 6.23 -18.83
CA TRP A 206 7.90 6.25 -17.82
C TRP A 206 8.40 5.60 -16.52
N MET A 207 8.40 6.36 -15.43
CA MET A 207 8.59 5.82 -14.09
C MET A 207 7.31 5.13 -13.60
N PRO A 208 7.37 3.88 -13.13
CA PRO A 208 6.24 3.19 -12.54
C PRO A 208 5.52 4.05 -11.50
N LEU A 209 4.19 4.12 -11.60
CA LEU A 209 3.33 4.94 -10.77
C LEU A 209 2.56 4.07 -9.80
N LEU A 210 2.69 4.35 -8.50
CA LEU A 210 1.76 3.95 -7.47
C LEU A 210 0.82 5.14 -7.19
N LEU A 211 -0.40 5.05 -7.69
CA LEU A 211 -1.48 6.01 -7.44
C LEU A 211 -2.27 5.57 -6.21
N ILE A 212 -2.37 6.45 -5.21
CA ILE A 212 -3.16 6.23 -3.99
C ILE A 212 -4.25 7.31 -3.94
N VAL A 213 -5.51 6.89 -3.77
CA VAL A 213 -6.66 7.79 -3.68
C VAL A 213 -7.32 7.58 -2.31
N PRO A 214 -6.99 8.40 -1.30
CA PRO A 214 -7.71 8.43 -0.02
C PRO A 214 -9.15 8.89 -0.23
N LEU A 215 -10.10 8.20 0.40
CA LEU A 215 -11.54 8.41 0.25
C LEU A 215 -12.24 8.34 1.61
N ARG A 216 -13.36 9.08 1.72
CA ARG A 216 -14.32 8.95 2.80
C ARG A 216 -15.69 8.55 2.25
N LEU A 217 -16.06 7.28 2.43
CA LEU A 217 -17.22 6.65 1.78
C LEU A 217 -18.51 6.68 2.63
N GLY A 218 -18.52 7.50 3.68
CA GLY A 218 -19.63 7.62 4.62
C GLY A 218 -19.22 8.27 5.94
N LEU A 219 -20.19 8.46 6.84
CA LEU A 219 -19.95 9.12 8.14
C LEU A 219 -19.47 8.14 9.21
N SER A 220 -20.15 7.02 9.37
CA SER A 220 -19.80 5.97 10.35
C SER A 220 -19.74 4.58 9.73
N GLU A 221 -20.54 4.37 8.68
CA GLU A 221 -20.62 3.17 7.89
C GLU A 221 -20.50 3.54 6.41
N ILE A 222 -20.11 2.59 5.57
CA ILE A 222 -20.05 2.81 4.12
C ILE A 222 -21.46 2.99 3.57
N ASN A 223 -21.65 4.01 2.75
CA ASN A 223 -22.89 4.17 1.99
C ASN A 223 -22.96 3.07 0.91
N PRO A 224 -24.02 2.24 0.87
CA PRO A 224 -24.16 1.14 -0.10
C PRO A 224 -24.01 1.55 -1.56
N VAL A 225 -24.25 2.82 -1.91
CA VAL A 225 -24.04 3.35 -3.28
C VAL A 225 -22.61 3.14 -3.79
N TYR A 226 -21.62 3.10 -2.89
CA TYR A 226 -20.21 2.97 -3.25
C TYR A 226 -19.72 1.53 -3.39
N VAL A 227 -20.53 0.54 -3.01
CA VAL A 227 -20.11 -0.88 -2.99
C VAL A 227 -19.70 -1.36 -4.38
N ASP A 228 -20.48 -1.03 -5.41
CA ASP A 228 -20.17 -1.45 -6.79
C ASP A 228 -18.94 -0.73 -7.35
N GLY A 229 -18.73 0.54 -6.97
CA GLY A 229 -17.50 1.27 -7.25
C GLY A 229 -16.26 0.59 -6.64
N ILE A 230 -16.33 0.17 -5.38
CA ILE A 230 -15.23 -0.54 -4.70
C ILE A 230 -14.95 -1.88 -5.38
N LYS A 231 -15.99 -2.66 -5.70
CA LYS A 231 -15.85 -3.91 -6.46
C LYS A 231 -15.12 -3.66 -7.76
N THR A 232 -15.57 -2.67 -8.53
CA THR A 232 -14.94 -2.27 -9.80
C THR A 232 -13.46 -1.97 -9.61
N CYS A 233 -13.06 -1.27 -8.54
CA CYS A 233 -11.65 -1.02 -8.22
C CYS A 233 -10.83 -2.30 -7.99
N PHE A 234 -11.41 -3.36 -7.42
CA PHE A 234 -10.73 -4.67 -7.28
C PHE A 234 -10.62 -5.44 -8.59
N GLU A 235 -11.49 -5.18 -9.57
CA GLU A 235 -11.48 -5.85 -10.88
C GLU A 235 -10.45 -5.28 -11.86
N LEU A 236 -9.96 -4.05 -11.62
CA LEU A 236 -8.99 -3.39 -12.50
C LEU A 236 -7.63 -4.10 -12.46
N SER A 237 -7.00 -4.32 -13.62
CA SER A 237 -5.69 -4.98 -13.71
C SER A 237 -4.59 -4.22 -12.96
N GLN A 238 -4.73 -2.90 -12.87
CA GLN A 238 -3.85 -2.00 -12.11
C GLN A 238 -4.09 -2.07 -10.60
N SER A 239 -5.18 -2.70 -10.13
CA SER A 239 -5.53 -2.76 -8.72
C SER A 239 -4.41 -3.38 -7.89
N ILE A 240 -4.01 -2.69 -6.84
CA ILE A 240 -3.20 -3.24 -5.76
C ILE A 240 -3.94 -3.17 -4.42
N GLY A 241 -5.27 -3.20 -4.47
CA GLY A 241 -6.13 -3.30 -3.28
C GLY A 241 -6.47 -1.97 -2.64
N VAL A 242 -6.97 -2.05 -1.41
CA VAL A 242 -7.47 -0.93 -0.61
C VAL A 242 -6.93 -1.07 0.80
N ILE A 243 -6.51 0.03 1.42
CA ILE A 243 -6.18 0.06 2.86
C ILE A 243 -7.23 0.89 3.58
N GLY A 244 -7.57 0.49 4.80
CA GLY A 244 -8.59 1.20 5.58
C GLY A 244 -8.80 0.54 6.92
N GLY A 245 -9.79 1.03 7.66
CA GLY A 245 -10.14 0.51 8.97
C GLY A 245 -10.15 1.57 10.05
N LYS A 246 -10.77 1.22 11.17
CA LYS A 246 -10.86 2.09 12.36
C LYS A 246 -9.48 2.26 13.00
N PRO A 247 -9.31 3.27 13.88
CA PRO A 247 -8.14 3.36 14.74
C PRO A 247 -7.81 2.01 15.39
N ASN A 248 -6.57 1.57 15.20
CA ASN A 248 -6.03 0.31 15.72
C ASN A 248 -6.69 -0.98 15.16
N GLN A 249 -7.43 -0.88 14.05
CA GLN A 249 -8.11 -1.99 13.37
C GLN A 249 -7.93 -1.88 11.83
N ALA A 250 -6.74 -1.46 11.39
CA ALA A 250 -6.44 -1.29 9.97
C ALA A 250 -6.25 -2.64 9.26
N LEU A 251 -6.81 -2.78 8.07
CA LEU A 251 -6.73 -3.99 7.24
C LEU A 251 -6.22 -3.64 5.84
N TYR A 252 -5.51 -4.59 5.22
CA TYR A 252 -5.19 -4.51 3.81
C TYR A 252 -6.14 -5.39 3.00
N LEU A 253 -7.06 -4.75 2.30
CA LEU A 253 -8.11 -5.38 1.51
C LEU A 253 -7.55 -5.69 0.12
N ILE A 254 -7.44 -6.96 -0.22
CA ILE A 254 -6.73 -7.43 -1.41
C ILE A 254 -7.67 -7.84 -2.54
N GLY A 255 -8.97 -7.90 -2.30
CA GLY A 255 -9.91 -8.44 -3.26
C GLY A 255 -11.33 -8.59 -2.73
N CYS A 256 -12.20 -9.21 -3.53
CA CYS A 256 -13.59 -9.46 -3.15
C CYS A 256 -14.17 -10.73 -3.78
N VAL A 257 -15.22 -11.24 -3.16
CA VAL A 257 -16.07 -12.33 -3.67
C VAL A 257 -17.50 -12.08 -3.23
N GLY A 258 -18.43 -11.99 -4.18
CA GLY A 258 -19.81 -11.56 -3.88
C GLY A 258 -19.82 -10.18 -3.20
N ASP A 259 -20.42 -10.08 -2.02
CA ASP A 259 -20.48 -8.86 -1.19
C ASP A 259 -19.47 -8.88 -0.03
N GLU A 260 -18.47 -9.75 -0.09
CA GLU A 260 -17.41 -9.85 0.92
C GLU A 260 -16.07 -9.37 0.37
N VAL A 261 -15.32 -8.68 1.21
CA VAL A 261 -13.92 -8.30 0.95
C VAL A 261 -12.99 -9.32 1.55
N ILE A 262 -11.96 -9.66 0.80
CA ILE A 262 -10.86 -10.53 1.23
C ILE A 262 -9.71 -9.63 1.69
N TYR A 263 -9.12 -9.91 2.84
CA TYR A 263 -8.09 -9.06 3.44
C TYR A 263 -6.96 -9.84 4.13
N LEU A 264 -5.84 -9.13 4.30
CA LEU A 264 -4.71 -9.51 5.14
C LEU A 264 -4.70 -8.65 6.41
N ASP A 265 -4.56 -9.33 7.54
CA ASP A 265 -4.65 -8.74 8.87
C ASP A 265 -3.25 -8.53 9.49
N PRO A 266 -2.83 -7.30 9.84
CA PRO A 266 -1.55 -7.06 10.48
C PRO A 266 -1.52 -7.34 12.01
N HIS A 267 -2.65 -7.64 12.65
CA HIS A 267 -2.80 -7.69 14.13
C HIS A 267 -2.23 -8.95 14.80
N THR A 268 -1.20 -9.57 14.22
CA THR A 268 -0.44 -10.65 14.83
C THR A 268 0.95 -10.17 15.20
N THR A 269 1.35 -10.27 16.47
CA THR A 269 2.68 -9.85 16.91
C THR A 269 3.72 -10.96 16.76
N GLN A 270 4.63 -10.79 15.81
CA GLN A 270 5.72 -11.71 15.50
C GLN A 270 7.07 -11.16 16.00
N ARG A 271 8.12 -11.99 16.09
CA ARG A 271 9.47 -11.51 16.43
C ARG A 271 10.05 -10.70 15.27
N SER A 272 10.86 -9.68 15.55
CA SER A 272 11.74 -9.08 14.55
C SER A 272 12.95 -9.98 14.26
N GLY A 273 13.50 -9.89 13.06
CA GLY A 273 14.67 -10.66 12.63
C GLY A 273 15.06 -10.34 11.20
N LEU A 274 16.07 -11.03 10.68
CA LEU A 274 16.64 -10.80 9.35
C LEU A 274 16.39 -12.01 8.45
N VAL A 275 16.02 -11.74 7.19
CA VAL A 275 15.87 -12.76 6.15
C VAL A 275 17.19 -13.02 5.43
N GLU A 276 18.01 -11.97 5.26
CA GLU A 276 19.31 -12.02 4.56
C GLU A 276 19.24 -12.84 3.25
N ASN A 277 20.04 -13.91 3.14
CA ASN A 277 20.15 -14.78 1.97
C ASN A 277 19.52 -16.17 2.17
N LYS A 278 18.76 -16.37 3.25
CA LYS A 278 18.15 -17.67 3.62
C LYS A 278 19.15 -18.83 3.70
N LEU A 279 20.35 -18.61 4.25
CA LEU A 279 21.36 -19.65 4.41
C LEU A 279 21.10 -20.50 5.67
N SER A 280 20.61 -19.89 6.75
CA SER A 280 20.23 -20.59 7.98
C SER A 280 18.72 -20.93 8.01
N ASP A 281 18.33 -21.86 8.89
CA ASP A 281 16.92 -22.19 9.09
C ASP A 281 16.15 -21.04 9.77
N GLU A 282 16.81 -20.28 10.65
CA GLU A 282 16.23 -19.07 11.25
C GLU A 282 15.85 -18.03 10.18
N GLN A 283 16.70 -17.82 9.17
CA GLN A 283 16.42 -16.88 8.07
C GLN A 283 15.25 -17.35 7.20
N LYS A 284 15.14 -18.66 6.96
CA LYS A 284 13.98 -19.23 6.24
C LYS A 284 12.69 -19.08 7.05
N GLU A 285 12.74 -19.36 8.35
CA GLU A 285 11.61 -19.17 9.25
C GLU A 285 11.19 -17.70 9.29
N MET A 286 12.16 -16.77 9.36
CA MET A 286 11.90 -15.33 9.31
C MET A 286 11.20 -14.91 8.01
N ASP A 287 11.62 -15.43 6.86
CA ASP A 287 10.94 -15.15 5.60
C ASP A 287 9.49 -15.63 5.60
N CYS A 288 9.22 -16.85 6.08
CA CYS A 288 7.88 -17.39 6.18
C CYS A 288 6.93 -16.51 7.03
N THR A 289 7.45 -15.72 7.97
CA THR A 289 6.63 -14.77 8.75
C THR A 289 6.09 -13.60 7.93
N TYR A 290 6.63 -13.35 6.74
CA TYR A 290 6.15 -12.34 5.79
C TYR A 290 5.14 -12.90 4.78
N HIS A 291 4.63 -14.11 4.97
CA HIS A 291 3.70 -14.74 4.03
C HIS A 291 2.49 -15.33 4.76
N CYS A 292 1.31 -14.79 4.46
CA CYS A 292 0.06 -15.25 5.08
C CYS A 292 -0.50 -16.46 4.33
N LYS A 293 -0.72 -17.58 5.03
CA LYS A 293 -1.21 -18.81 4.37
C LYS A 293 -2.67 -18.71 3.91
N TYR A 294 -3.50 -17.99 4.67
CA TYR A 294 -4.94 -17.90 4.45
C TYR A 294 -5.40 -16.46 4.67
N ALA A 295 -6.19 -15.94 3.73
CA ALA A 295 -6.84 -14.64 3.91
C ALA A 295 -8.13 -14.80 4.73
N SER A 296 -8.57 -13.68 5.30
CA SER A 296 -9.86 -13.59 5.99
C SER A 296 -10.87 -12.79 5.15
N ARG A 297 -12.15 -12.90 5.48
CA ARG A 297 -13.25 -12.21 4.81
C ARG A 297 -14.13 -11.43 5.78
N ILE A 298 -14.67 -10.31 5.32
CA ILE A 298 -15.73 -9.56 6.00
C ILE A 298 -16.74 -9.03 4.96
N PRO A 299 -18.00 -8.82 5.33
CA PRO A 299 -18.95 -8.10 4.47
C PRO A 299 -18.44 -6.70 4.12
N MET A 300 -18.64 -6.27 2.87
CA MET A 300 -18.23 -4.94 2.38
C MET A 300 -18.79 -3.80 3.22
N LEU A 301 -20.05 -3.93 3.67
CA LEU A 301 -20.72 -2.93 4.50
C LEU A 301 -20.15 -2.83 5.92
N SER A 302 -19.36 -3.82 6.37
CA SER A 302 -18.68 -3.80 7.67
C SER A 302 -17.33 -3.09 7.64
N MET A 303 -16.85 -2.67 6.47
CA MET A 303 -15.63 -1.89 6.33
C MET A 303 -15.79 -0.49 6.94
N ASP A 304 -14.68 0.09 7.41
CA ASP A 304 -14.67 1.50 7.80
C ASP A 304 -14.77 2.40 6.57
N PRO A 305 -15.52 3.52 6.61
CA PRO A 305 -15.64 4.43 5.49
C PRO A 305 -14.36 5.22 5.17
N SER A 306 -13.35 5.27 6.05
CA SER A 306 -12.02 5.83 5.74
C SER A 306 -11.15 4.78 5.05
N VAL A 307 -10.93 4.96 3.75
CA VAL A 307 -10.12 4.03 2.95
C VAL A 307 -9.15 4.78 2.05
N ALA A 308 -8.18 4.09 1.47
CA ALA A 308 -7.43 4.54 0.31
C ALA A 308 -7.35 3.43 -0.72
N VAL A 309 -7.80 3.71 -1.94
CA VAL A 309 -7.75 2.78 -3.07
C VAL A 309 -6.41 2.97 -3.79
N CYS A 310 -5.76 1.87 -4.15
CA CYS A 310 -4.40 1.89 -4.65
C CYS A 310 -4.30 1.22 -6.03
N PHE A 311 -3.64 1.90 -6.98
CA PHE A 311 -3.40 1.41 -8.34
C PHE A 311 -1.92 1.49 -8.71
N LEU A 312 -1.44 0.52 -9.48
CA LEU A 312 -0.09 0.49 -10.03
C LEU A 312 -0.12 0.54 -11.56
N CYS A 313 0.53 1.54 -12.13
CA CYS A 313 0.74 1.68 -13.57
C CYS A 313 2.25 1.59 -13.87
N ARG A 314 2.71 0.42 -14.33
CA ARG A 314 4.13 0.19 -14.63
C ARG A 314 4.56 0.87 -15.92
N THR A 315 3.61 1.08 -16.83
CA THR A 315 3.83 1.77 -18.10
C THR A 315 2.85 2.94 -18.27
N ARG A 316 3.18 3.84 -19.20
CA ARG A 316 2.26 4.90 -19.62
C ARG A 316 0.93 4.32 -20.13
N SER A 317 0.99 3.20 -20.87
CA SER A 317 -0.21 2.53 -21.39
C SER A 317 -1.10 2.02 -20.25
N ASP A 318 -0.52 1.50 -19.17
CA ASP A 318 -1.28 1.04 -17.99
C ASP A 318 -2.07 2.20 -17.37
N PHE A 319 -1.47 3.40 -17.34
CA PHE A 319 -2.10 4.61 -16.80
C PHE A 319 -3.21 5.14 -17.71
N ASP A 320 -2.99 5.16 -19.03
CA ASP A 320 -4.00 5.57 -20.00
C ASP A 320 -5.21 4.60 -19.98
N GLU A 321 -4.96 3.29 -19.84
CA GLU A 321 -6.02 2.28 -19.66
C GLU A 321 -6.78 2.45 -18.34
N LEU A 322 -6.08 2.74 -17.25
CA LEU A 322 -6.68 3.04 -15.96
C LEU A 322 -7.62 4.25 -16.06
N CYS A 323 -7.13 5.36 -16.63
CA CYS A 323 -7.93 6.58 -16.82
C CYS A 323 -9.19 6.30 -17.62
N LYS A 324 -9.06 5.62 -18.77
CA LYS A 324 -10.19 5.26 -19.63
C LYS A 324 -11.21 4.40 -18.88
N THR A 325 -10.75 3.45 -18.07
CA THR A 325 -11.65 2.56 -17.35
C THR A 325 -12.39 3.30 -16.23
N ILE A 326 -11.72 4.17 -15.50
CA ILE A 326 -12.34 5.01 -14.47
C ILE A 326 -13.39 5.94 -15.09
N GLU A 327 -13.07 6.63 -16.18
CA GLU A 327 -14.01 7.50 -16.90
C GLU A 327 -15.24 6.73 -17.43
N THR A 328 -15.05 5.49 -17.87
CA THR A 328 -16.13 4.72 -18.52
C THR A 328 -16.97 3.89 -17.57
N LYS A 329 -16.42 3.46 -16.42
CA LYS A 329 -17.09 2.60 -15.44
C LYS A 329 -17.45 3.32 -14.14
N LEU A 330 -16.51 4.05 -13.54
CA LEU A 330 -16.70 4.67 -12.23
C LEU A 330 -17.41 6.03 -12.32
N MET A 331 -17.00 6.89 -13.26
CA MET A 331 -17.60 8.23 -13.43
C MET A 331 -19.04 8.21 -14.00
N LYS A 332 -19.52 7.06 -14.48
CA LYS A 332 -20.92 6.90 -14.95
C LYS A 332 -21.91 6.59 -13.85
N GLU A 333 -21.43 6.24 -12.66
CA GLU A 333 -22.27 6.09 -11.49
C GLU A 333 -22.86 7.44 -11.08
N SER A 334 -24.04 7.45 -10.46
CA SER A 334 -24.68 8.68 -10.01
C SER A 334 -23.84 9.43 -8.96
N GLN A 335 -22.99 8.70 -8.23
CA GLN A 335 -22.09 9.21 -7.21
C GLN A 335 -20.74 8.48 -7.33
N PRO A 336 -19.80 8.96 -8.17
CA PRO A 336 -18.52 8.29 -8.35
C PRO A 336 -17.69 8.34 -7.06
N LEU A 337 -16.82 7.34 -6.88
CA LEU A 337 -15.86 7.30 -5.77
C LEU A 337 -14.89 8.49 -5.81
N PHE A 338 -14.41 8.81 -7.00
CA PHE A 338 -13.48 9.91 -7.28
C PHE A 338 -13.56 10.26 -8.77
N GLU A 339 -13.06 11.44 -9.12
CA GLU A 339 -13.09 11.97 -10.48
C GLU A 339 -11.69 12.03 -11.09
N ILE A 340 -11.63 12.06 -12.42
CA ILE A 340 -10.41 12.33 -13.17
C ILE A 340 -10.58 13.63 -13.93
N CYS A 341 -9.57 14.50 -13.84
CA CYS A 341 -9.48 15.70 -14.65
C CYS A 341 -8.14 15.76 -15.42
N ASP A 342 -8.17 16.35 -16.62
CA ASP A 342 -6.96 16.46 -17.44
C ASP A 342 -5.97 17.48 -16.86
N LYS A 343 -6.48 18.61 -16.36
CA LYS A 343 -5.69 19.73 -15.84
C LYS A 343 -6.14 20.12 -14.44
N ARG A 344 -5.18 20.61 -13.65
CA ARG A 344 -5.46 21.11 -12.30
C ARG A 344 -6.47 22.27 -12.37
N PRO A 345 -7.53 22.26 -11.55
CA PRO A 345 -8.46 23.38 -11.47
C PRO A 345 -7.75 24.67 -11.08
N ALA A 346 -8.08 25.79 -11.73
CA ALA A 346 -7.36 27.07 -11.54
C ALA A 346 -7.42 27.62 -10.10
N HIS A 347 -8.40 27.19 -9.30
CA HIS A 347 -8.59 27.64 -7.92
C HIS A 347 -7.76 26.87 -6.88
N TRP A 348 -7.13 25.74 -7.25
CA TRP A 348 -6.36 24.88 -6.34
C TRP A 348 -4.91 25.35 -6.07
N GLY A 349 -4.55 26.55 -6.54
CA GLY A 349 -3.18 27.05 -6.43
C GLY A 349 -2.14 26.18 -7.15
N PRO A 350 -0.83 26.50 -7.00
CA PRO A 350 0.25 25.70 -7.56
C PRO A 350 0.30 24.28 -6.93
N CYS A 351 0.88 23.32 -7.66
CA CYS A 351 1.03 21.95 -7.17
C CYS A 351 1.94 21.94 -5.92
N THR A 352 1.44 21.43 -4.80
CA THR A 352 2.15 21.41 -3.50
C THR A 352 3.47 20.62 -3.52
N ASN A 353 3.68 19.78 -4.54
CA ASN A 353 4.90 19.00 -4.73
C ASN A 353 6.17 19.85 -4.91
N ASP A 354 6.06 21.08 -5.42
CA ASP A 354 7.21 21.98 -5.56
C ASP A 354 7.73 22.51 -4.21
N ILE A 355 6.91 22.46 -3.15
CA ILE A 355 7.24 22.96 -1.81
C ILE A 355 7.82 21.83 -0.94
N ASP A 356 7.23 20.63 -0.98
CA ASP A 356 7.66 19.49 -0.16
C ASP A 356 9.05 18.97 -0.53
N LEU A 357 9.42 18.98 -1.82
CA LEU A 357 10.73 18.49 -2.25
C LEU A 357 11.88 19.43 -1.82
N GLN A 358 11.61 20.74 -1.71
CA GLN A 358 12.58 21.71 -1.21
C GLN A 358 12.81 21.53 0.29
N ASN A 359 11.75 21.30 1.09
CA ASN A 359 11.87 21.02 2.52
C ASN A 359 12.56 19.67 2.81
N THR A 360 12.50 18.72 1.87
CA THR A 360 13.18 17.42 1.98
C THR A 360 14.71 17.54 1.94
N THR A 361 15.26 18.59 1.31
CA THR A 361 16.73 18.80 1.26
C THR A 361 17.36 19.15 2.61
N LEU A 362 16.56 19.61 3.58
CA LEU A 362 16.99 19.91 4.95
C LEU A 362 17.29 18.64 5.76
N PHE A 363 16.85 17.44 5.33
CA PHE A 363 17.17 16.19 6.03
C PHE A 363 18.64 15.78 5.95
N THR A 364 19.40 16.32 5.00
CA THR A 364 20.85 16.10 4.94
C THR A 364 21.61 16.84 6.05
N GLU A 365 20.97 17.78 6.75
CA GLU A 365 21.60 18.64 7.77
C GLU A 365 21.28 18.24 9.22
N PHE A 366 20.47 17.19 9.45
CA PHE A 366 20.02 16.79 10.80
C PHE A 366 21.10 16.14 11.71
N GLU A 367 22.40 16.26 11.38
CA GLU A 367 23.45 16.01 12.38
C GLU A 367 23.57 17.15 13.40
N GLU A 368 23.06 18.35 13.14
CA GLU A 368 23.15 19.45 14.10
C GLU A 368 21.88 20.33 14.11
N VAL A 369 21.45 20.68 15.33
CA VAL A 369 20.59 21.81 15.74
C VAL A 369 19.19 21.46 16.27
N ASP A 370 19.13 21.44 17.62
CA ASP A 370 17.95 21.73 18.47
C ASP A 370 17.12 22.89 17.92
N ARG A 371 15.80 22.73 17.74
CA ARG A 371 14.86 23.87 17.81
C ARG A 371 13.48 23.55 18.40
N GLN A 372 13.05 24.58 19.11
CA GLN A 372 11.84 24.82 19.87
C GLN A 372 10.55 24.74 19.04
N PHE A 373 9.50 24.28 19.72
CA PHE A 373 8.09 24.20 19.34
C PHE A 373 7.48 25.53 18.90
N ASP A 374 6.53 25.46 17.96
CA ASP A 374 5.32 26.27 17.95
C ASP A 374 4.16 25.44 17.34
N ASP A 375 3.14 25.15 18.16
CA ASP A 375 1.95 24.34 17.85
C ASP A 375 0.80 25.26 17.46
N SER A 376 0.27 25.13 16.23
CA SER A 376 -1.11 25.52 15.95
C SER A 376 -1.66 24.83 14.68
N ASP A 377 -2.30 23.67 14.86
CA ASP A 377 -3.15 23.03 13.84
C ASP A 377 -4.61 23.11 14.31
N ASP A 378 -5.25 24.26 14.05
CA ASP A 378 -6.70 24.46 14.10
C ASP A 378 -7.11 25.17 12.80
N GLU A 379 -7.30 24.43 11.69
CA GLU A 379 -8.16 24.89 10.59
C GLU A 379 -8.55 23.76 9.63
N PHE A 380 -9.61 23.03 9.97
CA PHE A 380 -10.52 22.46 8.97
C PHE A 380 -11.91 23.05 9.25
N GLU A 381 -12.15 24.27 8.77
CA GLU A 381 -13.52 24.77 8.64
C GLU A 381 -14.11 24.29 7.31
N ILE A 382 -15.29 23.69 7.46
CA ILE A 382 -16.17 23.17 6.41
C ILE A 382 -16.71 24.33 5.58
N LEU A 383 -16.66 24.21 4.25
CA LEU A 383 -17.65 24.81 3.35
C LEU A 383 -18.12 23.79 2.31
#